data_AF-A0A4Y3HWU3-F1
#
_entry.id   AF-A0A4Y3HWU3-F1
#
_cell.length_a   1.000
_cell.length_b   1.000
_cell.length_c   1.000
_cell.angle_alpha   90.00
_cell.angle_beta   90.00
_cell.angle_gamma   90.00
#
_symmetry.space_group_name_H-M   'P 1'
#
loop_
_entity.id
_entity.type
_entity.pdbx_description
1 polymer ?
#
loop_
_entity_poly.entity_id
_entity_poly.type
_entity_poly.pdbx_seq_one_letter_code
_entity_poly.pdbx_strand_id
1 'polypeptide(L)'
;MAKKQFYLPICIDNLAQFFAFGFITPASVFPFGNYITDELSLHSNVIPLHKKPTAKTKIPRNGIQASKQEDEFVKSAIVVVSLDDSNLEQSDSSTWQYLEQILPIYLIKEIIFEDEAALEDFEYLTKTTGRVSLELLNNIDLKKGGFDKLLQPMASNELAGVEVAIDDLPSKLGFDRSLLHKMSGYGAALALTYVMAKNDAVSNDEFKKLAYLELEKDYSNDKPAVRFIASYLFSDIKKDTSKHLLQDVFFDRLLSCGSNEKVLDKLLPFFDMDIEDKNVSNFLQKRKALLIDIVKGKVESTNSKQMSAFGKVEHLSQFIEQVVTMFALLNDTEKLFNQPICSISGEGYVNIAIAYGMRDKFYEIPKNVRQIRGLECFVIECMYKYYLTITQQPCDKVKRQFPLTPTILDVLEDSEAPLLKSILSNKFDLVSKNLQQFVSVGEHSYIPEYPEKLIEVLSSSTTEFADKMINQKAFEDIDFNIILSLYEEEKSLVKQRKKFASQLKKL
;
A
#
# COMPACT_ATOMS: atom_id res chain seq x y z
N MET A 1 -2.03 -5.87 -29.07
CA MET A 1 -1.52 -4.65 -29.72
C MET A 1 -0.11 -4.41 -29.21
N ALA A 2 0.74 -3.70 -29.96
CA ALA A 2 2.13 -3.47 -29.55
C ALA A 2 2.21 -2.25 -28.63
N LYS A 3 2.77 -2.42 -27.42
CA LYS A 3 3.02 -1.30 -26.51
C LYS A 3 4.01 -0.31 -27.14
N LYS A 4 3.75 0.98 -27.02
CA LYS A 4 4.65 2.06 -27.45
C LYS A 4 5.38 2.66 -26.26
N GLN A 5 6.51 3.31 -26.52
CA GLN A 5 7.30 4.01 -25.51
C GLN A 5 7.00 5.50 -25.55
N PHE A 6 6.78 6.07 -24.37
CA PHE A 6 6.55 7.50 -24.16
C PHE A 6 7.52 8.06 -23.14
N TYR A 7 7.77 9.36 -23.23
CA TYR A 7 8.80 10.06 -22.48
C TYR A 7 8.16 11.22 -21.72
N LEU A 8 8.44 11.32 -20.43
CA LEU A 8 7.96 12.38 -19.53
C LEU A 8 9.15 13.00 -18.81
N PRO A 9 9.54 14.25 -19.13
CA PRO A 9 10.45 15.03 -18.30
C PRO A 9 9.83 15.30 -16.93
N ILE A 10 10.62 15.17 -15.88
CA ILE A 10 10.18 15.36 -14.50
C ILE A 10 11.37 15.75 -13.63
N CYS A 11 11.15 16.53 -12.57
CA CYS A 11 12.21 16.75 -11.57
C CYS A 11 12.38 15.54 -10.63
N ILE A 12 13.56 15.40 -10.02
CA ILE A 12 13.90 14.24 -9.18
C ILE A 12 13.05 14.17 -7.92
N ASP A 13 12.79 15.30 -7.27
CA ASP A 13 11.98 15.37 -6.05
C ASP A 13 10.55 14.89 -6.27
N ASN A 14 9.88 15.40 -7.32
CA ASN A 14 8.53 14.96 -7.68
C ASN A 14 8.53 13.48 -8.06
N LEU A 15 9.53 13.02 -8.82
CA LEU A 15 9.67 11.61 -9.19
C LEU A 15 9.75 10.71 -7.95
N ALA A 16 10.61 11.05 -6.99
CA ALA A 16 10.74 10.29 -5.74
C ALA A 16 9.43 10.26 -4.94
N GLN A 17 8.70 11.37 -4.91
CA GLN A 17 7.39 11.43 -4.25
C GLN A 17 6.32 10.60 -4.98
N PHE A 18 6.31 10.57 -6.32
CA PHE A 18 5.44 9.67 -7.08
C PHE A 18 5.76 8.20 -6.83
N PHE A 19 7.04 7.86 -6.67
CA PHE A 19 7.44 6.51 -6.26
C PHE A 19 6.93 6.14 -4.86
N ALA A 20 7.02 7.06 -3.90
CA ALA A 20 6.44 6.85 -2.57
C ALA A 20 4.90 6.71 -2.65
N PHE A 21 4.24 7.49 -3.51
CA PHE A 21 2.79 7.47 -3.68
C PHE A 21 2.25 6.25 -4.45
N GLY A 22 3.03 5.66 -5.35
CA GLY A 22 2.62 4.54 -6.21
C GLY A 22 2.20 4.96 -7.64
N PHE A 23 2.00 6.25 -7.89
CA PHE A 23 1.43 6.76 -9.14
C PHE A 23 2.04 8.10 -9.52
N ILE A 24 2.22 8.33 -10.82
CA ILE A 24 2.33 9.67 -11.39
C ILE A 24 0.92 10.22 -11.57
N THR A 25 0.71 11.46 -11.16
CA THR A 25 -0.58 12.18 -11.28
C THR A 25 -0.35 13.52 -11.97
N PRO A 26 -1.39 14.17 -12.51
CA PRO A 26 -1.29 15.59 -12.83
C PRO A 26 -0.86 16.40 -11.61
N ALA A 27 -0.11 17.48 -11.81
CA ALA A 27 0.39 18.33 -10.73
C ALA A 27 -0.74 18.96 -9.90
N SER A 28 -1.86 19.31 -10.56
CA SER A 28 -3.02 19.97 -9.95
C SER A 28 -3.71 19.17 -8.84
N VAL A 29 -3.61 17.84 -8.89
CA VAL A 29 -4.25 16.93 -7.91
C VAL A 29 -3.25 16.28 -6.97
N PHE A 30 -1.97 16.64 -7.07
CA PHE A 30 -0.92 15.98 -6.34
C PHE A 30 -1.15 16.06 -4.82
N PRO A 31 -1.08 14.94 -4.07
CA PRO A 31 -1.51 14.92 -2.68
C PRO A 31 -0.52 15.56 -1.70
N PHE A 32 0.69 15.94 -2.13
CA PHE A 32 1.70 16.57 -1.28
C PHE A 32 1.77 18.09 -1.51
N GLY A 33 2.09 18.85 -0.46
CA GLY A 33 2.10 20.33 -0.51
C GLY A 33 3.35 20.96 -1.15
N ASN A 34 4.37 20.16 -1.48
CA ASN A 34 5.69 20.64 -1.91
C ASN A 34 6.02 20.18 -3.34
N TYR A 35 5.09 20.36 -4.27
CA TYR A 35 5.32 20.03 -5.68
C TYR A 35 6.22 21.09 -6.32
N ILE A 36 7.34 20.68 -6.91
CA ILE A 36 8.24 21.59 -7.65
C ILE A 36 7.71 21.72 -9.08
N THR A 37 7.68 22.94 -9.64
CA THR A 37 7.19 23.15 -11.00
C THR A 37 7.98 22.32 -12.02
N ASP A 38 7.31 21.54 -12.87
CA ASP A 38 7.94 20.77 -13.94
C ASP A 38 7.01 20.62 -15.16
N GLU A 39 7.28 19.65 -16.04
CA GLU A 39 6.45 19.42 -17.24
C GLU A 39 4.98 19.18 -16.86
N LEU A 40 4.67 18.44 -15.79
CA LEU A 40 3.28 18.19 -15.41
C LEU A 40 2.56 19.46 -14.93
N SER A 41 3.29 20.47 -14.45
CA SER A 41 2.72 21.78 -14.08
C SER A 41 2.29 22.59 -15.30
N LEU A 42 2.88 22.34 -16.46
CA LEU A 42 2.56 23.06 -17.70
C LEU A 42 1.28 22.55 -18.37
N HIS A 43 0.78 21.39 -17.94
CA HIS A 43 -0.38 20.72 -18.53
C HIS A 43 -1.41 20.42 -17.46
N SER A 44 -2.42 21.30 -17.36
CA SER A 44 -3.42 21.20 -16.30
C SER A 44 -4.23 19.90 -16.43
N ASN A 45 -4.31 19.16 -15.31
CA ASN A 45 -5.12 17.96 -15.13
C ASN A 45 -4.83 16.75 -16.05
N VAL A 46 -3.74 16.76 -16.82
CA VAL A 46 -3.34 15.63 -17.66
C VAL A 46 -1.89 15.25 -17.45
N ILE A 47 -1.51 14.03 -17.86
CA ILE A 47 -0.11 13.60 -17.92
C ILE A 47 0.37 13.69 -19.37
N PRO A 48 1.21 14.68 -19.74
CA PRO A 48 1.83 14.79 -21.06
C PRO A 48 2.83 13.64 -21.30
N LEU A 49 2.71 13.00 -22.46
CA LEU A 49 3.53 11.87 -22.88
C LEU A 49 4.13 12.16 -24.26
N HIS A 50 5.43 12.48 -24.28
CA HIS A 50 6.13 12.78 -25.51
C HIS A 50 6.46 11.49 -26.28
N LYS A 51 6.30 11.55 -27.61
CA LYS A 51 6.71 10.43 -28.49
C LYS A 51 8.23 10.28 -28.48
N LYS A 52 8.70 9.08 -28.86
CA LYS A 52 10.13 8.79 -28.95
C LYS A 52 10.89 9.86 -29.75
N PRO A 53 11.91 10.50 -29.16
CA PRO A 53 12.68 11.53 -29.84
C PRO A 53 13.41 10.98 -31.08
N THR A 54 13.41 11.74 -32.16
CA THR A 54 14.11 11.46 -33.41
C THR A 54 15.16 12.54 -33.69
N ALA A 55 15.80 12.49 -34.87
CA ALA A 55 16.67 13.58 -35.31
C ALA A 55 15.89 14.89 -35.61
N LYS A 56 14.59 14.78 -35.94
CA LYS A 56 13.74 15.91 -36.33
C LYS A 56 12.81 16.40 -35.22
N THR A 57 12.47 15.52 -34.28
CA THR A 57 11.52 15.82 -33.20
C THR A 57 12.18 15.50 -31.87
N LYS A 58 12.33 16.51 -31.03
CA LYS A 58 12.93 16.42 -29.69
C LYS A 58 11.92 16.92 -28.65
N ILE A 59 12.10 16.48 -27.41
CA ILE A 59 11.23 16.87 -26.29
C ILE A 59 11.51 18.34 -25.93
N PRO A 60 10.48 19.19 -25.78
CA PRO A 60 10.65 20.56 -25.29
C PRO A 60 11.36 20.60 -23.92
N ARG A 61 12.13 21.67 -23.66
CA ARG A 61 12.80 21.87 -22.37
C ARG A 61 11.96 22.65 -21.36
N ASN A 62 10.73 23.02 -21.71
CA ASN A 62 9.93 23.97 -20.95
C ASN A 62 9.74 23.53 -19.49
N GLY A 63 9.35 22.28 -19.24
CA GLY A 63 9.21 21.75 -17.87
C GLY A 63 10.51 21.78 -17.06
N ILE A 64 11.63 21.43 -17.68
CA ILE A 64 12.97 21.44 -17.04
C ILE A 64 13.45 22.88 -16.77
N GLN A 65 13.13 23.81 -17.67
CA GLN A 65 13.46 25.22 -17.47
C GLN A 65 12.61 25.81 -16.34
N ALA A 66 11.33 25.45 -16.27
CA ALA A 66 10.45 25.90 -15.20
C ALA A 66 10.96 25.43 -13.82
N SER A 67 11.37 24.17 -13.69
CA SER A 67 11.93 23.66 -12.43
C SER A 67 13.21 24.41 -12.02
N LYS A 68 14.09 24.71 -12.98
CA LYS A 68 15.34 25.43 -12.74
C LYS A 68 15.18 26.92 -12.49
N GLN A 69 14.05 27.51 -12.89
CA GLN A 69 13.69 28.89 -12.55
C GLN A 69 13.17 28.99 -11.12
N GLU A 70 12.48 27.95 -10.63
CA GLU A 70 12.04 27.86 -9.24
C GLU A 70 13.22 27.58 -8.29
N ASP A 71 14.09 26.64 -8.65
CA ASP A 71 15.32 26.33 -7.93
C ASP A 71 16.43 25.86 -8.89
N GLU A 72 17.53 26.62 -8.97
CA GLU A 72 18.64 26.37 -9.89
C GLU A 72 19.37 25.03 -9.65
N PHE A 73 19.25 24.47 -8.44
CA PHE A 73 19.91 23.22 -8.05
C PHE A 73 19.04 21.99 -8.33
N VAL A 74 17.76 22.16 -8.67
CA VAL A 74 16.86 21.05 -8.96
C VAL A 74 17.35 20.25 -10.16
N LYS A 75 17.41 18.93 -9.94
CA LYS A 75 17.80 17.94 -10.93
C LYS A 75 16.59 17.40 -11.67
N SER A 76 16.82 16.97 -12.90
CA SER A 76 15.77 16.40 -13.77
C SER A 76 16.08 14.98 -14.23
N ALA A 77 15.02 14.28 -14.62
CA ALA A 77 15.07 13.01 -15.32
C ALA A 77 14.02 12.96 -16.44
N ILE A 78 14.17 12.00 -17.34
CA ILE A 78 13.14 11.62 -18.31
C ILE A 78 12.70 10.20 -17.97
N VAL A 79 11.43 10.07 -17.62
CA VAL A 79 10.76 8.79 -17.34
C VAL A 79 10.29 8.20 -18.65
N VAL A 80 10.61 6.91 -18.88
CA VAL A 80 10.16 6.17 -20.06
C VAL A 80 9.12 5.13 -19.63
N VAL A 81 7.91 5.28 -20.16
CA VAL A 81 6.78 4.38 -19.88
C VAL A 81 6.35 3.61 -21.11
N SER A 82 5.84 2.39 -20.88
CA SER A 82 5.37 1.52 -21.95
C SER A 82 3.86 1.31 -21.86
N LEU A 83 3.11 1.93 -22.77
CA LEU A 83 1.66 1.99 -22.75
C LEU A 83 1.05 1.52 -24.08
N ASP A 84 -0.20 1.07 -24.02
CA ASP A 84 -1.02 0.85 -25.21
C ASP A 84 -1.59 2.19 -25.68
N ASP A 85 -1.32 2.53 -26.94
CA ASP A 85 -1.62 3.84 -27.53
C ASP A 85 -3.12 4.13 -27.67
N SER A 86 -3.98 3.13 -27.49
CA SER A 86 -5.43 3.26 -27.57
C SER A 86 -6.06 4.07 -26.44
N ASN A 87 -5.30 4.32 -25.37
CA ASN A 87 -5.78 5.01 -24.18
C ASN A 87 -5.25 6.45 -24.11
N LEU A 88 -4.60 6.93 -25.18
CA LEU A 88 -3.97 8.24 -25.24
C LEU A 88 -4.69 9.13 -26.23
N GLU A 89 -4.95 10.36 -25.82
CA GLU A 89 -5.52 11.38 -26.69
C GLU A 89 -4.41 12.21 -27.33
N GLN A 90 -4.67 12.69 -28.55
CA GLN A 90 -3.67 13.44 -29.32
C GLN A 90 -3.82 14.93 -29.02
N SER A 91 -2.72 15.58 -28.64
CA SER A 91 -2.70 17.03 -28.50
C SER A 91 -2.70 17.73 -29.85
N ASP A 92 -3.20 18.97 -29.87
CA ASP A 92 -3.21 19.84 -31.06
C ASP A 92 -1.78 20.10 -31.58
N SER A 93 -0.82 20.24 -30.67
CA SER A 93 0.60 20.21 -30.98
C SER A 93 1.07 18.76 -31.16
N SER A 94 1.18 18.33 -32.42
CA SER A 94 1.47 16.96 -32.88
C SER A 94 2.65 16.17 -32.24
N THR A 95 3.42 16.76 -31.34
CA THR A 95 4.65 16.23 -30.73
C THR A 95 4.43 15.39 -29.47
N TRP A 96 3.27 15.48 -28.83
CA TRP A 96 2.93 14.72 -27.63
C TRP A 96 1.52 14.13 -27.71
N GLN A 97 1.19 13.32 -26.72
CA GLN A 97 -0.13 12.76 -26.44
C GLN A 97 -0.38 12.91 -24.94
N TYR A 98 -1.62 12.83 -24.49
CA TYR A 98 -1.93 12.95 -23.08
C TYR A 98 -2.74 11.79 -22.54
N LEU A 99 -2.55 11.56 -21.24
CA LEU A 99 -3.32 10.62 -20.44
C LEU A 99 -4.15 11.44 -19.43
N GLU A 100 -5.47 11.34 -19.52
CA GLU A 100 -6.42 11.96 -18.58
C GLU A 100 -6.60 11.15 -17.27
N GLN A 101 -5.59 10.37 -16.88
CA GLN A 101 -5.66 9.44 -15.74
C GLN A 101 -4.38 9.53 -14.91
N ILE A 102 -4.33 8.73 -13.85
CA ILE A 102 -3.09 8.44 -13.12
C ILE A 102 -2.30 7.32 -13.79
N LEU A 103 -0.98 7.34 -13.62
CA LEU A 103 -0.06 6.38 -14.22
C LEU A 103 0.66 5.58 -13.12
N PRO A 104 0.37 4.27 -12.96
CA PRO A 104 1.07 3.43 -11.99
C PRO A 104 2.58 3.37 -12.24
N ILE A 105 3.38 3.53 -11.19
CA ILE A 105 4.86 3.57 -11.31
C ILE A 105 5.46 2.24 -11.80
N TYR A 106 4.79 1.10 -11.61
CA TYR A 106 5.25 -0.20 -12.13
C TYR A 106 5.25 -0.29 -13.68
N LEU A 107 4.66 0.70 -14.36
CA LEU A 107 4.69 0.83 -15.83
C LEU A 107 5.93 1.57 -16.34
N ILE A 108 6.69 2.21 -15.46
CA ILE A 108 8.00 2.79 -15.75
C ILE A 108 8.96 1.65 -16.09
N LYS A 109 9.70 1.81 -17.19
CA LYS A 109 10.70 0.81 -17.64
C LYS A 109 12.11 1.33 -17.57
N GLU A 110 12.29 2.63 -17.76
CA GLU A 110 13.60 3.25 -17.79
C GLU A 110 13.49 4.68 -17.24
N ILE A 111 14.53 5.11 -16.52
CA ILE A 111 14.69 6.49 -16.07
C ILE A 111 16.06 6.96 -16.58
N ILE A 112 16.05 8.06 -17.32
CA ILE A 112 17.25 8.67 -17.90
C ILE A 112 17.54 9.94 -17.11
N PHE A 113 18.60 9.91 -16.31
CA PHE A 113 18.98 11.02 -15.42
C PHE A 113 19.78 12.08 -16.18
N GLU A 114 19.58 13.35 -15.79
CA GLU A 114 20.36 14.48 -16.29
C GLU A 114 21.86 14.27 -16.14
N ASP A 115 22.29 13.90 -14.94
CA ASP A 115 23.68 13.64 -14.57
C ASP A 115 23.78 12.55 -13.48
N GLU A 116 24.99 12.30 -12.99
CA GLU A 116 25.22 11.33 -11.92
C GLU A 116 24.63 11.77 -10.58
N ALA A 117 24.68 13.07 -10.27
CA ALA A 117 24.11 13.63 -9.05
C ALA A 117 22.59 13.42 -9.00
N ALA A 118 21.88 13.62 -10.12
CA ALA A 118 20.45 13.37 -10.24
C ALA A 118 20.06 11.92 -9.91
N LEU A 119 20.91 10.94 -10.30
CA LEU A 119 20.72 9.55 -9.93
C LEU A 119 20.98 9.33 -8.44
N GLU A 120 22.08 9.87 -7.91
CA GLU A 120 22.42 9.74 -6.49
C GLU A 120 21.32 10.32 -5.59
N ASP A 121 20.78 11.48 -5.96
CA ASP A 121 19.65 12.11 -5.27
C ASP A 121 18.40 11.23 -5.30
N PHE A 122 18.06 10.68 -6.47
CA PHE A 122 16.93 9.75 -6.59
C PHE A 122 17.12 8.49 -5.75
N GLU A 123 18.30 7.88 -5.78
CA GLU A 123 18.61 6.70 -4.98
C GLU A 123 18.58 7.00 -3.49
N TYR A 124 19.06 8.16 -3.06
CA TYR A 124 18.95 8.60 -1.68
C TYR A 124 17.49 8.73 -1.25
N LEU A 125 16.68 9.48 -2.02
CA LEU A 125 15.28 9.74 -1.71
C LEU A 125 14.40 8.49 -1.75
N THR A 126 14.80 7.43 -2.47
CA THR A 126 14.02 6.18 -2.64
C THR A 126 14.62 4.98 -1.92
N LYS A 127 15.84 4.54 -2.29
CA LYS A 127 16.51 3.33 -1.75
C LYS A 127 16.96 3.54 -0.31
N THR A 128 17.65 4.65 -0.04
CA THR A 128 18.26 4.90 1.28
C THR A 128 17.19 5.14 2.33
N THR A 129 16.22 6.03 2.04
CA THR A 129 15.05 6.23 2.92
C THR A 129 14.21 4.97 3.07
N GLY A 130 14.21 4.08 2.07
CA GLY A 130 13.39 2.87 2.04
C GLY A 130 11.90 3.13 1.83
N ARG A 131 11.56 4.31 1.32
CA ARG A 131 10.19 4.69 0.94
C ARG A 131 9.67 3.95 -0.29
N VAL A 132 10.50 3.12 -0.93
CA VAL A 132 10.16 2.35 -2.14
C VAL A 132 10.79 0.97 -2.01
N SER A 133 10.08 -0.08 -2.43
CA SER A 133 10.64 -1.44 -2.44
C SER A 133 11.83 -1.55 -3.40
N LEU A 134 12.85 -2.29 -2.98
CA LEU A 134 13.98 -2.61 -3.86
C LEU A 134 13.53 -3.42 -5.08
N GLU A 135 12.52 -4.27 -4.93
CA GLU A 135 11.97 -5.04 -6.05
C GLU A 135 11.43 -4.14 -7.16
N LEU A 136 10.63 -3.13 -6.83
CA LEU A 136 10.10 -2.19 -7.80
C LEU A 136 11.24 -1.44 -8.51
N LEU A 137 12.22 -0.94 -7.75
CA LEU A 137 13.36 -0.19 -8.28
C LEU A 137 14.27 -1.05 -9.17
N ASN A 138 14.48 -2.32 -8.82
CA ASN A 138 15.31 -3.26 -9.58
C ASN A 138 14.67 -3.66 -10.93
N ASN A 139 13.38 -3.43 -11.11
CA ASN A 139 12.67 -3.68 -12.37
C ASN A 139 12.78 -2.52 -13.38
N ILE A 140 13.50 -1.46 -13.03
CA ILE A 140 13.65 -0.24 -13.83
C ILE A 140 15.10 -0.11 -14.29
N ASP A 141 15.30 0.17 -15.58
CA ASP A 141 16.62 0.49 -16.14
C ASP A 141 17.00 1.95 -15.80
N LEU A 142 18.05 2.13 -15.00
CA LEU A 142 18.52 3.45 -14.57
C LEU A 142 19.73 3.87 -15.41
N LYS A 143 19.59 4.89 -16.25
CA LYS A 143 20.65 5.36 -17.16
C LYS A 143 21.24 6.69 -16.74
N LYS A 144 22.57 6.71 -16.64
CA LYS A 144 23.37 7.93 -16.48
C LYS A 144 23.76 8.45 -17.86
N GLY A 145 23.10 9.51 -18.33
CA GLY A 145 23.45 10.22 -19.57
C GLY A 145 22.59 9.88 -20.80
N GLY A 146 22.78 10.68 -21.85
CA GLY A 146 21.91 10.68 -23.03
C GLY A 146 20.68 11.59 -22.90
N PHE A 147 20.45 12.16 -21.71
CA PHE A 147 19.40 13.12 -21.39
C PHE A 147 19.32 14.29 -22.38
N ASP A 148 20.41 15.06 -22.54
CA ASP A 148 20.44 16.22 -23.45
C ASP A 148 20.18 15.87 -24.91
N LYS A 149 20.49 14.63 -25.33
CA LYS A 149 20.26 14.17 -26.72
C LYS A 149 18.77 13.99 -27.02
N LEU A 150 17.92 13.88 -26.01
CA LEU A 150 16.47 13.70 -26.16
C LEU A 150 15.72 15.04 -26.21
N LEU A 151 16.35 16.10 -25.71
CA LEU A 151 15.76 17.41 -25.53
C LEU A 151 16.05 18.34 -26.73
N GLN A 152 15.19 19.34 -26.92
CA GLN A 152 15.44 20.43 -27.85
C GLN A 152 16.66 21.25 -27.38
N PRO A 153 17.41 21.90 -28.29
CA PRO A 153 18.46 22.85 -27.89
C PRO A 153 17.87 23.98 -27.05
N MET A 154 18.62 24.53 -26.09
CA MET A 154 18.22 25.76 -25.42
C MET A 154 18.19 26.90 -26.44
N ALA A 155 17.00 27.30 -26.88
CA ALA A 155 16.81 28.61 -27.48
C ALA A 155 16.67 29.67 -26.37
N SER A 156 17.16 30.88 -26.62
CA SER A 156 17.25 31.98 -25.67
C SER A 156 15.91 32.32 -25.00
N ASN A 157 15.90 32.24 -23.65
CA ASN A 157 15.08 32.89 -22.60
C ASN A 157 13.59 33.19 -22.76
N GLU A 158 12.96 32.95 -23.91
CA GLU A 158 11.51 33.04 -24.00
C GLU A 158 10.95 31.65 -23.71
N LEU A 159 10.26 31.52 -22.57
CA LEU A 159 9.17 30.55 -22.42
C LEU A 159 8.13 30.92 -23.49
N ALA A 160 8.42 30.59 -24.75
CA ALA A 160 7.59 30.91 -25.88
C ALA A 160 6.30 30.13 -25.69
N GLY A 161 5.24 30.89 -25.37
CA GLY A 161 3.85 30.49 -25.25
C GLY A 161 3.67 29.01 -24.92
N VAL A 162 3.64 28.67 -23.63
CA VAL A 162 2.77 27.57 -23.21
C VAL A 162 1.42 27.91 -23.82
N GLU A 163 0.99 27.14 -24.82
CA GLU A 163 -0.34 27.30 -25.39
C GLU A 163 -1.29 27.27 -24.20
N VAL A 164 -1.90 28.41 -23.89
CA VAL A 164 -3.11 28.50 -23.08
C VAL A 164 -4.23 27.93 -23.97
N ALA A 165 -4.10 26.65 -24.28
CA ALA A 165 -5.13 25.77 -24.75
C ALA A 165 -5.12 24.70 -23.66
N ILE A 166 -5.91 24.84 -22.60
CA ILE A 166 -7.34 24.62 -22.63
C ILE A 166 -7.95 25.33 -21.41
N ASP A 167 -8.46 26.55 -21.59
CA ASP A 167 -9.37 27.18 -20.60
C ASP A 167 -10.86 26.87 -20.92
N ASP A 168 -11.13 26.09 -21.98
CA ASP A 168 -12.48 25.86 -22.51
C ASP A 168 -12.92 24.38 -22.56
N LEU A 169 -12.15 23.41 -22.05
CA LEU A 169 -12.77 22.12 -21.70
C LEU A 169 -13.41 22.28 -20.32
N PRO A 170 -14.74 22.10 -20.17
CA PRO A 170 -15.30 21.88 -18.85
C PRO A 170 -14.60 20.66 -18.29
N SER A 171 -13.75 20.84 -17.28
CA SER A 171 -12.93 19.78 -16.70
C SER A 171 -13.85 18.66 -16.19
N LYS A 172 -14.03 17.65 -17.03
CA LYS A 172 -14.78 16.42 -16.75
C LYS A 172 -13.89 15.37 -16.10
N LEU A 173 -12.84 15.77 -15.40
CA LEU A 173 -12.07 14.84 -14.59
C LEU A 173 -12.83 14.64 -13.28
N GLY A 174 -13.55 13.52 -13.21
CA GLY A 174 -14.26 13.07 -12.02
C GLY A 174 -13.32 12.58 -10.89
N PHE A 175 -12.10 13.11 -10.77
CA PHE A 175 -11.20 12.76 -9.68
C PHE A 175 -10.62 14.01 -9.01
N ASP A 176 -10.80 14.09 -7.70
CA ASP A 176 -10.27 15.14 -6.85
C ASP A 176 -9.16 14.59 -5.93
N ARG A 177 -8.52 15.47 -5.16
CA ARG A 177 -7.51 15.09 -4.17
C ARG A 177 -8.07 14.16 -3.09
N SER A 178 -9.36 14.24 -2.79
CA SER A 178 -10.04 13.37 -1.81
C SER A 178 -10.03 11.92 -2.28
N LEU A 179 -10.33 11.65 -3.55
CA LEU A 179 -10.27 10.32 -4.14
C LEU A 179 -8.85 9.72 -4.06
N LEU A 180 -7.81 10.53 -4.33
CA LEU A 180 -6.43 10.07 -4.23
C LEU A 180 -6.04 9.74 -2.78
N HIS A 181 -6.52 10.50 -1.80
CA HIS A 181 -6.34 10.17 -0.39
C HIS A 181 -7.08 8.88 -0.01
N LYS A 182 -8.35 8.71 -0.43
CA LYS A 182 -9.11 7.47 -0.20
C LYS A 182 -8.40 6.25 -0.82
N MET A 183 -7.94 6.37 -2.06
CA MET A 183 -7.15 5.35 -2.74
C MET A 183 -5.87 5.01 -1.97
N SER A 184 -5.14 6.02 -1.50
CA SER A 184 -3.92 5.85 -0.72
C SER A 184 -4.17 5.21 0.64
N GLY A 185 -5.24 5.60 1.34
CA GLY A 185 -5.69 4.98 2.57
C GLY A 185 -6.07 3.52 2.38
N TYR A 186 -6.81 3.20 1.31
CA TYR A 186 -7.12 1.81 0.93
C TYR A 186 -5.86 0.97 0.69
N GLY A 187 -4.89 1.50 -0.06
CA GLY A 187 -3.62 0.81 -0.29
C GLY A 187 -2.86 0.50 1.01
N ALA A 188 -2.79 1.46 1.92
CA ALA A 188 -2.16 1.23 3.22
C ALA A 188 -2.95 0.29 4.12
N ALA A 189 -4.28 0.40 4.17
CA ALA A 189 -5.10 -0.56 4.89
C ALA A 189 -4.83 -1.99 4.39
N LEU A 190 -4.79 -2.19 3.07
CA LEU A 190 -4.49 -3.48 2.45
C LEU A 190 -3.09 -4.00 2.82
N ALA A 191 -2.07 -3.15 2.73
CA ALA A 191 -0.69 -3.50 3.06
C ALA A 191 -0.53 -3.85 4.55
N LEU A 192 -1.16 -3.12 5.45
CA LEU A 192 -1.08 -3.39 6.89
C LEU A 192 -1.89 -4.63 7.29
N THR A 193 -3.06 -4.86 6.68
CA THR A 193 -3.82 -6.09 6.91
C THR A 193 -3.06 -7.32 6.42
N TYR A 194 -2.29 -7.21 5.33
CA TYR A 194 -1.40 -8.29 4.88
C TYR A 194 -0.38 -8.70 5.95
N VAL A 195 0.18 -7.73 6.66
CA VAL A 195 1.14 -7.99 7.73
C VAL A 195 0.46 -8.82 8.83
N MET A 196 -0.76 -8.47 9.22
CA MET A 196 -1.55 -9.24 10.21
C MET A 196 -1.98 -10.63 9.69
N ALA A 197 -2.34 -10.73 8.41
CA ALA A 197 -2.82 -11.95 7.75
C ALA A 197 -1.84 -13.12 7.79
N LYS A 198 -0.54 -12.85 7.98
CA LYS A 198 0.47 -13.91 8.12
C LYS A 198 0.30 -14.74 9.40
N ASN A 199 -0.42 -14.23 10.40
CA ASN A 199 -0.44 -14.81 11.74
C ASN A 199 -1.71 -15.58 12.05
N ASP A 200 -2.83 -15.26 11.42
CA ASP A 200 -4.14 -15.80 11.78
C ASP A 200 -5.07 -15.96 10.57
N ALA A 201 -5.87 -17.02 10.59
CA ALA A 201 -6.77 -17.40 9.50
C ALA A 201 -7.86 -16.35 9.26
N VAL A 202 -8.42 -15.75 10.33
CA VAL A 202 -9.43 -14.70 10.21
C VAL A 202 -8.82 -13.47 9.54
N SER A 203 -7.63 -13.05 9.96
CA SER A 203 -6.92 -11.94 9.33
C SER A 203 -6.58 -12.21 7.85
N ASN A 204 -6.22 -13.45 7.50
CA ASN A 204 -5.94 -13.86 6.11
C ASN A 204 -7.19 -13.80 5.23
N ASP A 205 -8.31 -14.29 5.71
CA ASP A 205 -9.57 -14.25 4.98
C ASP A 205 -10.02 -12.80 4.74
N GLU A 206 -9.92 -11.94 5.75
CA GLU A 206 -10.28 -10.52 5.61
C GLU A 206 -9.31 -9.74 4.72
N PHE A 207 -8.00 -10.05 4.75
CA PHE A 207 -7.04 -9.51 3.79
C PHE A 207 -7.43 -9.89 2.35
N LYS A 208 -7.76 -11.16 2.09
CA LYS A 208 -8.19 -11.62 0.77
C LYS A 208 -9.47 -10.91 0.33
N LYS A 209 -10.44 -10.70 1.22
CA LYS A 209 -11.65 -9.93 0.89
C LYS A 209 -11.34 -8.48 0.56
N LEU A 210 -10.48 -7.83 1.34
CA LEU A 210 -10.07 -6.45 1.13
C LEU A 210 -9.32 -6.29 -0.21
N ALA A 211 -8.48 -7.25 -0.58
CA ALA A 211 -7.77 -7.29 -1.87
C ALA A 211 -8.71 -7.31 -3.09
N TYR A 212 -9.96 -7.76 -2.92
CA TYR A 212 -10.96 -7.95 -3.96
C TYR A 212 -12.24 -7.15 -3.69
N LEU A 213 -12.10 -5.92 -3.19
CA LEU A 213 -13.23 -4.99 -3.08
C LEU A 213 -13.74 -4.57 -4.47
N GLU A 214 -15.06 -4.67 -4.64
CA GLU A 214 -15.86 -4.34 -5.82
C GLU A 214 -17.06 -3.42 -5.45
N LEU A 215 -17.41 -2.49 -6.35
CA LEU A 215 -18.41 -1.42 -6.16
C LEU A 215 -19.86 -1.92 -5.99
N GLU A 216 -20.18 -3.12 -6.46
CA GLU A 216 -21.57 -3.63 -6.50
C GLU A 216 -21.79 -4.89 -5.66
N LYS A 217 -20.78 -5.27 -4.86
CA LYS A 217 -20.88 -6.41 -3.96
C LYS A 217 -21.60 -6.02 -2.67
N ASP A 218 -22.43 -6.93 -2.16
CA ASP A 218 -23.05 -6.77 -0.85
C ASP A 218 -22.09 -7.25 0.25
N TYR A 219 -21.60 -6.29 1.04
CA TYR A 219 -20.71 -6.53 2.19
C TYR A 219 -21.47 -6.66 3.52
N SER A 220 -22.80 -6.73 3.51
CA SER A 220 -23.62 -6.78 4.73
C SER A 220 -23.25 -7.96 5.64
N ASN A 221 -22.87 -9.08 5.03
CA ASN A 221 -22.45 -10.33 5.69
C ASN A 221 -20.96 -10.40 6.03
N ASP A 222 -20.16 -9.43 5.58
CA ASP A 222 -18.73 -9.39 5.88
C ASP A 222 -18.46 -8.89 7.29
N LYS A 223 -17.24 -9.14 7.76
CA LYS A 223 -16.82 -8.68 9.09
C LYS A 223 -16.85 -7.16 9.15
N PRO A 224 -17.11 -6.58 10.34
CA PRO A 224 -17.44 -5.16 10.44
C PRO A 224 -16.40 -4.22 9.83
N ALA A 225 -15.10 -4.44 9.99
CA ALA A 225 -14.12 -3.53 9.41
C ALA A 225 -14.08 -3.55 7.88
N VAL A 226 -14.15 -4.72 7.24
CA VAL A 226 -14.25 -4.79 5.77
C VAL A 226 -15.56 -4.17 5.29
N ARG A 227 -16.66 -4.41 6.00
CA ARG A 227 -17.95 -3.77 5.70
C ARG A 227 -17.91 -2.24 5.83
N PHE A 228 -17.33 -1.70 6.90
CA PHE A 228 -17.26 -0.26 7.15
C PHE A 228 -16.34 0.44 6.15
N ILE A 229 -15.15 -0.11 5.88
CA ILE A 229 -14.24 0.49 4.91
C ILE A 229 -14.80 0.40 3.49
N ALA A 230 -15.40 -0.73 3.09
CA ALA A 230 -16.03 -0.86 1.78
C ALA A 230 -17.18 0.14 1.63
N SER A 231 -18.03 0.26 2.65
CA SER A 231 -19.10 1.26 2.66
C SER A 231 -18.58 2.68 2.50
N TYR A 232 -17.49 3.04 3.18
CA TYR A 232 -16.90 4.38 3.10
C TYR A 232 -16.21 4.67 1.76
N LEU A 233 -15.50 3.67 1.21
CA LEU A 233 -14.77 3.81 -0.06
C LEU A 233 -15.71 3.90 -1.27
N PHE A 234 -16.95 3.40 -1.15
CA PHE A 234 -17.94 3.31 -2.24
C PHE A 234 -19.24 4.10 -1.98
N SER A 235 -19.35 4.86 -0.87
CA SER A 235 -20.59 5.56 -0.46
C SER A 235 -21.06 6.63 -1.43
N ASP A 236 -20.14 7.31 -2.12
CA ASP A 236 -20.41 8.49 -2.96
C ASP A 236 -21.22 8.20 -4.24
N ILE A 237 -21.46 6.94 -4.61
CA ILE A 237 -21.98 6.60 -5.94
C ILE A 237 -23.50 6.36 -5.95
N LYS A 238 -24.17 5.99 -4.83
CA LYS A 238 -25.62 5.61 -4.89
C LYS A 238 -26.57 5.97 -3.71
N LYS A 239 -26.19 6.46 -2.50
CA LYS A 239 -27.19 6.64 -1.40
C LYS A 239 -26.93 7.75 -0.35
N ASP A 240 -28.03 8.36 0.09
CA ASP A 240 -28.32 9.12 1.33
C ASP A 240 -27.17 9.23 2.35
N THR A 241 -26.38 10.31 2.23
CA THR A 241 -25.22 10.66 3.07
C THR A 241 -25.55 10.75 4.57
N SER A 242 -26.82 10.93 4.93
CA SER A 242 -27.26 11.02 6.32
C SER A 242 -27.07 9.71 7.11
N LYS A 243 -27.15 8.54 6.47
CA LYS A 243 -27.12 7.23 7.16
C LYS A 243 -25.73 6.78 7.60
N HIS A 244 -24.69 7.27 6.94
CA HIS A 244 -23.30 6.88 7.19
C HIS A 244 -22.43 8.05 7.68
N LEU A 245 -23.03 9.20 7.97
CA LEU A 245 -22.33 10.43 8.38
C LEU A 245 -21.25 10.20 9.43
N LEU A 246 -21.56 9.45 10.50
CA LEU A 246 -20.59 9.19 11.57
C LEU A 246 -19.36 8.39 11.09
N GLN A 247 -19.60 7.39 10.23
CA GLN A 247 -18.55 6.57 9.64
C GLN A 247 -17.68 7.40 8.71
N ASP A 248 -18.32 8.17 7.83
CA ASP A 248 -17.64 8.93 6.79
C ASP A 248 -16.78 10.04 7.41
N VAL A 249 -17.33 10.79 8.37
CA VAL A 249 -16.55 11.80 9.08
C VAL A 249 -15.41 11.18 9.89
N PHE A 250 -15.61 9.99 10.49
CA PHE A 250 -14.52 9.31 11.19
C PHE A 250 -13.35 8.97 10.26
N PHE A 251 -13.62 8.34 9.11
CA PHE A 251 -12.57 7.98 8.15
C PHE A 251 -11.94 9.21 7.47
N ASP A 252 -12.71 10.25 7.17
CA ASP A 252 -12.18 11.52 6.65
C ASP A 252 -11.19 12.17 7.62
N ARG A 253 -11.47 12.09 8.92
CA ARG A 253 -10.55 12.58 9.96
C ARG A 253 -9.27 11.76 10.04
N LEU A 254 -9.35 10.44 9.83
CA LEU A 254 -8.16 9.60 9.73
C LEU A 254 -7.33 9.96 8.50
N LEU A 255 -7.94 10.00 7.30
CA LEU A 255 -7.23 10.33 6.06
C LEU A 255 -6.55 11.71 6.08
N SER A 256 -7.17 12.67 6.76
CA SER A 256 -6.65 14.04 6.87
C SER A 256 -5.49 14.20 7.87
N CYS A 257 -5.11 13.15 8.60
CA CYS A 257 -3.93 13.17 9.47
C CYS A 257 -2.63 13.23 8.65
N GLY A 258 -1.78 14.21 8.92
CA GLY A 258 -0.40 14.26 8.42
C GLY A 258 0.54 13.38 9.23
N SER A 259 1.71 13.07 8.68
CA SER A 259 2.71 12.17 9.29
C SER A 259 3.26 12.65 10.64
N ASN A 260 3.26 13.96 10.89
CA ASN A 260 3.73 14.55 12.15
C ASN A 260 2.59 14.91 13.11
N GLU A 261 1.34 14.65 12.75
CA GLU A 261 0.18 15.04 13.55
C GLU A 261 -0.23 13.90 14.49
N LYS A 262 -0.56 14.22 15.74
CA LYS A 262 -1.17 13.24 16.64
C LYS A 262 -2.59 13.00 16.16
N VAL A 263 -2.90 11.75 15.82
CA VAL A 263 -4.24 11.36 15.35
C VAL A 263 -5.33 11.77 16.34
N LEU A 264 -5.04 11.73 17.65
CA LEU A 264 -5.98 12.13 18.68
C LEU A 264 -6.37 13.61 18.56
N ASP A 265 -5.44 14.49 18.21
CA ASP A 265 -5.71 15.92 18.05
C ASP A 265 -6.66 16.17 16.87
N LYS A 266 -6.59 15.35 15.82
CA LYS A 266 -7.52 15.38 14.67
C LYS A 266 -8.88 14.75 14.96
N LEU A 267 -8.92 13.78 15.87
CA LEU A 267 -10.17 13.13 16.28
C LEU A 267 -10.92 13.95 17.33
N LEU A 268 -10.29 14.87 18.07
CA LEU A 268 -10.97 15.71 19.06
C LEU A 268 -12.21 16.44 18.49
N PRO A 269 -12.13 17.15 17.34
CA PRO A 269 -13.30 17.76 16.72
C PRO A 269 -14.41 16.78 16.32
N PHE A 270 -14.07 15.53 16.01
CA PHE A 270 -15.06 14.49 15.70
C PHE A 270 -15.92 14.15 16.91
N PHE A 271 -15.34 14.13 18.11
CA PHE A 271 -16.11 13.89 19.34
C PHE A 271 -16.94 15.09 19.80
N ASP A 272 -16.68 16.28 19.24
CA ASP A 272 -17.42 17.52 19.51
C ASP A 272 -18.48 17.82 18.44
N MET A 273 -18.73 16.89 17.52
CA MET A 273 -19.77 17.06 16.50
C MET A 273 -21.15 17.24 17.13
N ASP A 274 -21.85 18.30 16.70
CA ASP A 274 -23.25 18.52 17.04
C ASP A 274 -24.12 17.60 16.17
N ILE A 275 -24.64 16.55 16.79
CA ILE A 275 -25.49 15.55 16.14
C ILE A 275 -26.82 15.54 16.89
N GLU A 276 -27.92 15.72 16.16
CA GLU A 276 -29.27 15.79 16.74
C GLU A 276 -29.67 14.52 17.51
N ASP A 277 -29.09 13.37 17.14
CA ASP A 277 -29.27 12.10 17.85
C ASP A 277 -28.54 12.11 19.20
N LYS A 278 -29.33 12.20 20.29
CA LYS A 278 -28.85 12.17 21.67
C LYS A 278 -28.06 10.91 22.02
N ASN A 279 -28.35 9.75 21.43
CA ASN A 279 -27.60 8.53 21.71
C ASN A 279 -26.21 8.59 21.10
N VAL A 280 -26.08 9.12 19.88
CA VAL A 280 -24.79 9.33 19.20
C VAL A 280 -23.98 10.40 19.93
N SER A 281 -24.61 11.52 20.29
CA SER A 281 -23.97 12.58 21.08
C SER A 281 -23.44 12.06 22.43
N ASN A 282 -24.26 11.30 23.17
CA ASN A 282 -23.83 10.66 24.42
C ASN A 282 -22.68 9.67 24.23
N PHE A 283 -22.68 8.90 23.14
CA PHE A 283 -21.57 8.02 22.80
C PHE A 283 -20.28 8.81 22.57
N LEU A 284 -20.31 9.84 21.73
CA LEU A 284 -19.13 10.67 21.42
C LEU A 284 -18.57 11.36 22.67
N GLN A 285 -19.43 11.92 23.53
CA GLN A 285 -19.00 12.55 24.78
C GLN A 285 -18.34 11.54 25.74
N LYS A 286 -18.89 10.33 25.89
CA LYS A 286 -18.26 9.27 26.67
C LYS A 286 -16.88 8.90 26.13
N ARG A 287 -16.72 8.85 24.80
CA ARG A 287 -15.43 8.56 24.17
C ARG A 287 -14.41 9.68 24.37
N LYS A 288 -14.84 10.93 24.28
CA LYS A 288 -13.99 12.09 24.61
C LYS A 288 -13.48 12.02 26.06
N ALA A 289 -14.35 11.68 27.01
CA ALA A 289 -13.96 11.53 28.41
C ALA A 289 -12.92 10.42 28.60
N LEU A 290 -13.11 9.26 27.98
CA LEU A 290 -12.15 8.15 28.01
C LEU A 290 -10.79 8.56 27.42
N LEU A 291 -10.79 9.27 26.29
CA LEU A 291 -9.56 9.80 25.68
C LEU A 291 -8.81 10.74 26.62
N ILE A 292 -9.52 11.67 27.26
CA ILE A 292 -8.94 12.59 28.23
C ILE A 292 -8.32 11.81 29.40
N ASP A 293 -8.96 10.73 29.86
CA ASP A 293 -8.43 9.89 30.92
C ASP A 293 -7.17 9.11 30.51
N ILE A 294 -7.11 8.60 29.27
CA ILE A 294 -5.90 7.95 28.72
C ILE A 294 -4.75 8.96 28.60
N VAL A 295 -5.02 10.15 28.04
CA VAL A 295 -4.02 11.23 27.91
C VAL A 295 -3.51 11.71 29.27
N LYS A 296 -4.36 11.66 30.30
CA LYS A 296 -3.99 11.96 31.70
C LYS A 296 -3.28 10.79 32.41
N GLY A 297 -2.98 9.69 31.71
CA GLY A 297 -2.24 8.56 32.24
C GLY A 297 -3.04 7.64 33.17
N LYS A 298 -4.37 7.72 33.18
CA LYS A 298 -5.22 6.85 34.03
C LYS A 298 -5.40 5.43 33.48
N VAL A 299 -5.03 5.20 32.22
CA VAL A 299 -5.02 3.89 31.56
C VAL A 299 -3.58 3.62 31.14
N GLU A 300 -2.92 2.71 31.85
CA GLU A 300 -1.45 2.62 31.83
C GLU A 300 -0.88 1.68 30.76
N SER A 301 -1.65 0.73 30.20
CA SER A 301 -1.11 -0.19 29.19
C SER A 301 -2.14 -0.97 28.36
N THR A 302 -1.63 -1.53 27.25
CA THR A 302 -2.26 -2.53 26.37
C THR A 302 -2.48 -3.91 27.03
N ASN A 303 -1.98 -4.13 28.25
CA ASN A 303 -2.11 -5.38 29.01
C ASN A 303 -3.26 -5.36 30.04
N SER A 304 -4.13 -4.36 30.01
CA SER A 304 -5.25 -4.26 30.95
C SER A 304 -6.43 -5.17 30.57
N LYS A 305 -7.21 -5.64 31.56
CA LYS A 305 -8.48 -6.37 31.32
C LYS A 305 -9.46 -5.58 30.45
N GLN A 306 -9.33 -4.25 30.43
CA GLN A 306 -10.12 -3.36 29.59
C GLN A 306 -9.89 -3.65 28.09
N MET A 307 -8.72 -4.15 27.69
CA MET A 307 -8.46 -4.51 26.29
C MET A 307 -9.23 -5.73 25.81
N SER A 308 -9.53 -6.68 26.70
CA SER A 308 -10.30 -7.88 26.36
C SER A 308 -11.75 -7.57 25.94
N ALA A 309 -12.29 -6.42 26.38
CA ALA A 309 -13.59 -5.92 25.97
C ALA A 309 -13.63 -5.46 24.50
N PHE A 310 -12.48 -5.25 23.86
CA PHE A 310 -12.37 -4.88 22.44
C PHE A 310 -12.26 -6.09 21.50
N GLY A 311 -12.27 -7.33 22.03
CA GLY A 311 -12.07 -8.55 21.24
C GLY A 311 -13.17 -8.86 20.22
N LYS A 312 -14.37 -8.28 20.36
CA LYS A 312 -15.49 -8.46 19.43
C LYS A 312 -16.04 -7.10 18.99
N VAL A 313 -16.03 -6.87 17.68
CA VAL A 313 -16.65 -5.70 17.06
C VAL A 313 -17.84 -6.21 16.27
N GLU A 314 -19.00 -5.60 16.47
CA GLU A 314 -20.23 -5.87 15.71
C GLU A 314 -20.81 -4.58 15.11
N HIS A 315 -20.63 -3.48 15.84
CA HIS A 315 -21.16 -2.16 15.52
C HIS A 315 -20.06 -1.12 15.33
N LEU A 316 -20.36 -0.06 14.58
CA LEU A 316 -19.44 1.05 14.30
C LEU A 316 -18.91 1.71 15.58
N SER A 317 -19.76 1.84 16.60
CA SER A 317 -19.38 2.42 17.89
C SER A 317 -18.26 1.64 18.60
N GLN A 318 -18.30 0.30 18.52
CA GLN A 318 -17.26 -0.58 19.06
C GLN A 318 -15.98 -0.51 18.24
N PHE A 319 -16.10 -0.41 16.91
CA PHE A 319 -14.96 -0.21 16.01
C PHE A 319 -14.21 1.09 16.34
N ILE A 320 -14.95 2.21 16.41
CA ILE A 320 -14.39 3.52 16.77
C ILE A 320 -13.75 3.47 18.15
N GLU A 321 -14.43 2.87 19.13
CA GLU A 321 -13.90 2.70 20.49
C GLU A 321 -12.56 1.96 20.49
N GLN A 322 -12.48 0.79 19.84
CA GLN A 322 -11.25 0.01 19.75
C GLN A 322 -10.12 0.81 19.09
N VAL A 323 -10.37 1.40 17.93
CA VAL A 323 -9.37 2.13 17.15
C VAL A 323 -8.84 3.34 17.92
N VAL A 324 -9.73 4.13 18.51
CA VAL A 324 -9.38 5.34 19.26
C VAL A 324 -8.55 5.00 20.50
N THR A 325 -8.93 3.94 21.22
CA THR A 325 -8.15 3.46 22.36
C THR A 325 -6.76 2.98 21.91
N MET A 326 -6.66 2.27 20.79
CA MET A 326 -5.37 1.83 20.26
C MET A 326 -4.48 2.98 19.83
N PHE A 327 -5.02 3.99 19.14
CA PHE A 327 -4.25 5.19 18.80
C PHE A 327 -3.77 5.95 20.04
N ALA A 328 -4.57 5.98 21.10
CA ALA A 328 -4.19 6.65 22.35
C ALA A 328 -3.03 5.96 23.07
N LEU A 329 -2.94 4.63 22.94
CA LEU A 329 -1.86 3.83 23.54
C LEU A 329 -0.64 3.71 22.62
N LEU A 330 -0.86 3.56 21.30
CA LEU A 330 0.15 3.24 20.29
C LEU A 330 0.06 4.21 19.09
N ASN A 331 0.35 5.49 19.26
CA ASN A 331 0.21 6.46 18.17
C ASN A 331 1.09 6.19 16.92
N ASP A 332 2.04 5.26 16.97
CA ASP A 332 2.98 4.94 15.90
C ASP A 332 2.69 3.55 15.31
N THR A 333 2.66 3.47 13.98
CA THR A 333 2.40 2.22 13.23
C THR A 333 3.47 1.18 13.45
N GLU A 334 4.73 1.57 13.58
CA GLU A 334 5.81 0.61 13.82
C GLU A 334 5.61 -0.13 15.15
N LYS A 335 4.99 0.51 16.14
CA LYS A 335 4.68 -0.10 17.43
C LYS A 335 3.61 -1.19 17.34
N LEU A 336 2.75 -1.17 16.32
CA LEU A 336 1.78 -2.24 16.05
C LEU A 336 2.49 -3.59 15.82
N PHE A 337 3.65 -3.56 15.16
CA PHE A 337 4.37 -4.79 14.79
C PHE A 337 5.28 -5.28 15.91
N ASN A 338 5.86 -4.35 16.67
CA ASN A 338 6.92 -4.66 17.62
C ASN A 338 6.40 -4.89 19.05
N GLN A 339 5.13 -4.55 19.33
CA GLN A 339 4.49 -4.75 20.63
C GLN A 339 3.37 -5.79 20.52
N PRO A 340 3.50 -6.98 21.12
CA PRO A 340 2.43 -7.96 21.12
C PRO A 340 1.22 -7.38 21.88
N ILE A 341 0.06 -7.41 21.24
CA ILE A 341 -1.20 -6.99 21.84
C ILE A 341 -1.94 -8.26 22.24
N CYS A 342 -1.48 -8.90 23.31
CA CYS A 342 -1.92 -10.25 23.75
C CYS A 342 -3.42 -10.36 24.08
N SER A 343 -4.15 -9.25 24.04
CA SER A 343 -5.56 -9.11 24.43
C SER A 343 -6.52 -8.93 23.24
N ILE A 344 -6.01 -8.92 22.00
CA ILE A 344 -6.80 -8.62 20.80
C ILE A 344 -6.89 -9.86 19.88
N SER A 345 -8.11 -10.13 19.39
CA SER A 345 -8.40 -11.20 18.44
C SER A 345 -7.85 -10.90 17.04
N GLY A 346 -7.72 -11.91 16.17
CA GLY A 346 -7.37 -11.70 14.75
C GLY A 346 -8.26 -10.67 14.05
N GLU A 347 -9.55 -10.61 14.42
CA GLU A 347 -10.49 -9.58 13.94
C GLU A 347 -10.11 -8.18 14.42
N GLY A 348 -9.73 -8.01 15.69
CA GLY A 348 -9.29 -6.72 16.19
C GLY A 348 -7.99 -6.24 15.55
N TYR A 349 -7.07 -7.15 15.21
CA TYR A 349 -5.87 -6.80 14.44
C TYR A 349 -6.19 -6.24 13.06
N VAL A 350 -7.18 -6.81 12.37
CA VAL A 350 -7.67 -6.29 11.08
C VAL A 350 -8.25 -4.88 11.24
N ASN A 351 -9.07 -4.67 12.27
CA ASN A 351 -9.70 -3.37 12.53
C ASN A 351 -8.64 -2.27 12.73
N ILE A 352 -7.61 -2.58 13.53
CA ILE A 352 -6.51 -1.65 13.82
C ILE A 352 -5.67 -1.42 12.57
N ALA A 353 -5.30 -2.48 11.84
CA ALA A 353 -4.52 -2.36 10.60
C ALA A 353 -5.22 -1.48 9.55
N ILE A 354 -6.54 -1.63 9.38
CA ILE A 354 -7.32 -0.79 8.50
C ILE A 354 -7.27 0.68 8.95
N ALA A 355 -7.53 0.96 10.22
CA ALA A 355 -7.55 2.34 10.71
C ALA A 355 -6.18 3.03 10.63
N TYR A 356 -5.10 2.33 10.96
CA TYR A 356 -3.73 2.85 10.84
C TYR A 356 -3.37 3.08 9.37
N GLY A 357 -3.78 2.17 8.48
CA GLY A 357 -3.57 2.34 7.05
C GLY A 357 -4.29 3.55 6.49
N MET A 358 -5.56 3.77 6.90
CA MET A 358 -6.30 4.97 6.53
C MET A 358 -5.62 6.25 7.06
N ARG A 359 -5.07 6.23 8.27
CA ARG A 359 -4.35 7.38 8.82
C ARG A 359 -3.06 7.68 8.05
N ASP A 360 -2.23 6.67 7.85
CA ASP A 360 -0.89 6.83 7.28
C ASP A 360 -0.93 7.09 5.79
N LYS A 361 -1.90 6.49 5.11
CA LYS A 361 -1.94 6.37 3.64
C LYS A 361 -0.72 5.60 3.13
N PHE A 362 -0.75 5.26 1.85
CA PHE A 362 0.25 4.37 1.26
C PHE A 362 1.66 4.92 1.42
N TYR A 363 1.84 6.22 1.21
CA TYR A 363 3.13 6.91 1.20
C TYR A 363 3.87 6.97 2.56
N GLU A 364 3.19 6.74 3.69
CA GLU A 364 3.81 6.71 5.04
C GLU A 364 3.94 5.28 5.61
N ILE A 365 3.64 4.24 4.83
CA ILE A 365 3.83 2.85 5.28
C ILE A 365 5.30 2.61 5.66
N PRO A 366 5.57 1.97 6.81
CA PRO A 366 6.92 1.64 7.25
C PRO A 366 7.75 0.85 6.22
N LYS A 367 9.06 1.12 6.20
CA LYS A 367 10.01 0.51 5.26
C LYS A 367 9.94 -1.01 5.26
N ASN A 368 9.91 -1.64 6.44
CA ASN A 368 9.86 -3.10 6.57
C ASN A 368 8.63 -3.74 5.90
N VAL A 369 7.49 -3.04 5.89
CA VAL A 369 6.29 -3.50 5.19
C VAL A 369 6.45 -3.31 3.67
N ARG A 370 6.95 -2.16 3.22
CA ARG A 370 7.19 -1.90 1.79
C ARG A 370 8.21 -2.86 1.18
N GLN A 371 9.24 -3.26 1.93
CA GLN A 371 10.26 -4.19 1.46
C GLN A 371 9.77 -5.65 1.39
N ILE A 372 8.51 -5.95 1.75
CA ILE A 372 7.95 -7.29 1.54
C ILE A 372 7.84 -7.55 0.03
N ARG A 373 8.50 -8.61 -0.42
CA ARG A 373 8.51 -9.04 -1.82
C ARG A 373 7.10 -9.22 -2.37
N GLY A 374 6.83 -8.64 -3.53
CA GLY A 374 5.57 -8.67 -4.28
C GLY A 374 4.49 -7.73 -3.74
N LEU A 375 4.58 -7.29 -2.47
CA LEU A 375 3.49 -6.57 -1.81
C LEU A 375 3.26 -5.18 -2.40
N GLU A 376 4.30 -4.37 -2.56
CA GLU A 376 4.16 -2.98 -3.00
C GLU A 376 3.52 -2.89 -4.39
N CYS A 377 4.00 -3.68 -5.36
CA CYS A 377 3.44 -3.72 -6.71
C CYS A 377 1.99 -4.25 -6.73
N PHE A 378 1.71 -5.28 -5.93
CA PHE A 378 0.36 -5.81 -5.80
C PHE A 378 -0.63 -4.76 -5.24
N VAL A 379 -0.23 -4.04 -4.19
CA VAL A 379 -1.05 -2.99 -3.58
C VAL A 379 -1.29 -1.83 -4.56
N ILE A 380 -0.26 -1.38 -5.29
CA ILE A 380 -0.41 -0.34 -6.33
C ILE A 380 -1.40 -0.80 -7.40
N GLU A 381 -1.37 -2.07 -7.80
CA GLU A 381 -2.35 -2.60 -8.77
C GLU A 381 -3.79 -2.59 -8.21
N CYS A 382 -3.99 -2.96 -6.94
CA CYS A 382 -5.28 -2.88 -6.27
C CYS A 382 -5.79 -1.44 -6.15
N MET A 383 -4.92 -0.50 -5.77
CA MET A 383 -5.23 0.94 -5.74
C MET A 383 -5.66 1.45 -7.12
N TYR A 384 -4.95 1.04 -8.18
CA TYR A 384 -5.31 1.44 -9.55
C TYR A 384 -6.66 0.88 -9.97
N LYS A 385 -6.95 -0.39 -9.66
CA LYS A 385 -8.26 -1.00 -9.91
C LYS A 385 -9.38 -0.28 -9.16
N TYR A 386 -9.15 0.08 -7.91
CA TYR A 386 -10.08 0.89 -7.14
C TYR A 386 -10.36 2.23 -7.84
N TYR A 387 -9.30 2.95 -8.24
CA TYR A 387 -9.42 4.22 -8.97
C TYR A 387 -10.25 4.07 -10.25
N LEU A 388 -9.95 3.07 -11.09
CA LEU A 388 -10.70 2.82 -12.33
C LEU A 388 -12.17 2.49 -12.05
N THR A 389 -12.43 1.75 -10.97
CA THR A 389 -13.79 1.37 -10.57
C THR A 389 -14.61 2.59 -10.15
N ILE A 390 -14.06 3.46 -9.30
CA ILE A 390 -14.75 4.67 -8.82
C ILE A 390 -14.98 5.66 -9.96
N THR A 391 -14.00 5.82 -10.84
CA THR A 391 -14.08 6.73 -11.99
C THR A 391 -14.88 6.15 -13.17
N GLN A 392 -15.44 4.94 -13.01
CA GLN A 392 -16.22 4.21 -14.03
C GLN A 392 -15.46 4.06 -15.36
N GLN A 393 -14.13 4.01 -15.29
CA GLN A 393 -13.29 3.80 -16.44
C GLN A 393 -13.26 2.32 -16.80
N PRO A 394 -13.21 1.96 -18.10
CA PRO A 394 -13.29 0.58 -18.54
C PRO A 394 -12.17 -0.28 -17.89
N CYS A 395 -12.58 -1.17 -17.00
CA CYS A 395 -11.69 -2.06 -16.24
C CYS A 395 -11.26 -3.31 -17.04
N ASP A 396 -11.89 -3.57 -18.19
CA ASP A 396 -11.78 -4.78 -19.03
C ASP A 396 -10.36 -5.13 -19.52
N LYS A 397 -9.33 -4.34 -19.18
CA LYS A 397 -7.95 -4.51 -19.65
C LYS A 397 -6.86 -4.48 -18.58
N VAL A 398 -7.15 -4.28 -17.28
CA VAL A 398 -6.12 -4.49 -16.26
C VAL A 398 -6.00 -5.98 -15.98
N LYS A 399 -5.37 -6.71 -16.91
CA LYS A 399 -4.90 -8.08 -16.65
C LYS A 399 -4.03 -8.00 -15.41
N ARG A 400 -4.46 -8.70 -14.36
CA ARG A 400 -3.71 -8.83 -13.11
C ARG A 400 -2.28 -9.26 -13.47
N GLN A 401 -1.34 -8.33 -13.34
CA GLN A 401 0.08 -8.54 -13.58
C GLN A 401 0.73 -9.08 -12.32
N PHE A 402 0.29 -8.60 -11.15
CA PHE A 402 0.86 -8.98 -9.87
C PHE A 402 -0.08 -9.93 -9.11
N PRO A 403 0.36 -11.17 -8.84
CA PRO A 403 -0.44 -12.10 -8.05
C PRO A 403 -0.61 -11.58 -6.62
N LEU A 404 -1.60 -12.13 -5.92
CA LEU A 404 -1.72 -11.93 -4.48
C LEU A 404 -0.42 -12.43 -3.81
N THR A 405 0.21 -11.58 -3.00
CA THR A 405 1.38 -12.01 -2.22
C THR A 405 0.96 -13.12 -1.25
N PRO A 406 1.59 -14.31 -1.29
CA PRO A 406 1.25 -15.41 -0.38
C PRO A 406 1.48 -15.01 1.08
N THR A 407 0.58 -15.38 1.99
CA THR A 407 0.81 -15.30 3.43
C THR A 407 1.50 -16.57 3.95
N ILE A 408 1.94 -16.57 5.22
CA ILE A 408 2.48 -17.80 5.85
C ILE A 408 1.42 -18.91 5.81
N LEU A 409 0.16 -18.59 6.05
CA LEU A 409 -0.94 -19.56 6.01
C LEU A 409 -1.11 -20.16 4.63
N ASP A 410 -1.05 -19.33 3.57
CA ASP A 410 -1.11 -19.83 2.20
C ASP A 410 0.05 -20.81 1.89
N VAL A 411 1.26 -20.50 2.38
CA VAL A 411 2.44 -21.37 2.22
C VAL A 411 2.27 -22.70 2.99
N LEU A 412 1.74 -22.65 4.22
CA LEU A 412 1.51 -23.84 5.04
C LEU A 412 0.38 -24.73 4.51
N GLU A 413 -0.56 -24.15 3.76
CA GLU A 413 -1.68 -24.87 3.14
C GLU A 413 -1.36 -25.39 1.74
N ASP A 414 -0.31 -24.86 1.08
CA ASP A 414 0.04 -25.28 -0.28
C ASP A 414 0.68 -26.68 -0.32
N SER A 415 -0.07 -27.63 -0.88
CA SER A 415 0.40 -28.98 -1.17
C SER A 415 1.60 -29.06 -2.12
N GLU A 416 1.87 -28.00 -2.89
CA GLU A 416 3.03 -27.90 -3.80
C GLU A 416 4.31 -27.42 -3.11
N ALA A 417 4.28 -27.10 -1.81
CA ALA A 417 5.46 -26.69 -1.03
C ALA A 417 5.66 -27.50 0.28
N PRO A 418 5.70 -28.85 0.22
CA PRO A 418 5.74 -29.68 1.42
C PRO A 418 7.04 -29.55 2.24
N LEU A 419 8.18 -29.24 1.60
CA LEU A 419 9.45 -29.08 2.31
C LEU A 419 9.45 -27.79 3.13
N LEU A 420 9.05 -26.68 2.52
CA LEU A 420 8.95 -25.41 3.22
C LEU A 420 7.91 -25.48 4.34
N LYS A 421 6.76 -26.12 4.11
CA LYS A 421 5.79 -26.40 5.17
C LYS A 421 6.43 -27.12 6.36
N SER A 422 7.16 -28.20 6.11
CA SER A 422 7.84 -28.95 7.18
C SER A 422 8.86 -28.10 7.93
N ILE A 423 9.68 -27.31 7.23
CA ILE A 423 10.68 -26.43 7.85
C ILE A 423 10.01 -25.36 8.73
N LEU A 424 8.94 -24.73 8.22
CA LEU A 424 8.22 -23.69 8.93
C LEU A 424 7.50 -24.26 10.17
N SER A 425 6.76 -25.36 10.01
CA SER A 425 6.13 -26.05 11.15
C SER A 425 7.18 -26.41 12.20
N ASN A 426 8.29 -27.03 11.81
CA ASN A 426 9.38 -27.37 12.73
C ASN A 426 9.97 -26.15 13.44
N LYS A 427 10.17 -25.02 12.72
CA LYS A 427 10.71 -23.79 13.32
C LYS A 427 9.74 -23.19 14.33
N PHE A 428 8.45 -23.10 14.00
CA PHE A 428 7.43 -22.57 14.92
C PHE A 428 7.24 -23.47 16.14
N ASP A 429 7.32 -24.80 15.95
CA ASP A 429 7.22 -25.76 17.04
C ASP A 429 8.47 -25.78 17.93
N LEU A 430 9.67 -25.58 17.38
CA LEU A 430 10.93 -25.44 18.15
C LEU A 430 11.00 -24.12 18.94
N VAL A 431 10.42 -23.03 18.44
CA VAL A 431 10.33 -21.74 19.15
C VAL A 431 9.24 -21.80 20.23
N SER A 432 8.21 -22.64 20.03
CA SER A 432 7.35 -23.07 21.13
C SER A 432 8.21 -23.90 22.09
N LYS A 433 8.46 -23.39 23.30
CA LYS A 433 9.09 -24.19 24.36
C LYS A 433 8.14 -25.29 24.86
N ASN A 434 7.59 -26.13 23.97
CA ASN A 434 7.08 -27.42 24.38
C ASN A 434 8.30 -28.34 24.60
N LEU A 435 8.89 -28.14 25.78
CA LEU A 435 9.80 -29.04 26.50
C LEU A 435 9.20 -30.46 26.72
N GLN A 436 8.12 -30.84 26.03
CA GLN A 436 7.61 -32.22 26.01
C GLN A 436 8.50 -33.18 25.22
N GLN A 437 9.54 -32.68 24.53
CA GLN A 437 10.60 -33.52 23.97
C GLN A 437 11.57 -34.06 25.03
N PHE A 438 11.39 -33.75 26.32
CA PHE A 438 12.06 -34.46 27.40
C PHE A 438 11.22 -35.66 27.85
N VAL A 439 11.65 -36.86 27.48
CA VAL A 439 11.14 -38.07 28.14
C VAL A 439 11.91 -38.21 29.44
N SER A 440 11.27 -37.92 30.55
CA SER A 440 11.83 -38.14 31.88
C SER A 440 11.60 -39.58 32.31
N VAL A 441 12.67 -40.35 32.49
CA VAL A 441 12.62 -41.68 33.10
C VAL A 441 13.41 -41.62 34.40
N GLY A 442 12.70 -41.44 35.53
CA GLY A 442 13.33 -41.20 36.83
C GLY A 442 13.96 -39.81 36.90
N GLU A 443 15.22 -39.71 37.34
CA GLU A 443 15.98 -38.46 37.46
C GLU A 443 16.68 -38.05 36.14
N HIS A 444 16.54 -38.83 35.08
CA HIS A 444 17.22 -38.59 33.81
C HIS A 444 16.26 -38.04 32.75
N SER A 445 16.64 -36.90 32.20
CA SER A 445 15.97 -36.26 31.06
C SER A 445 16.63 -36.67 29.76
N TYR A 446 15.87 -37.30 28.86
CA TYR A 446 16.37 -37.71 27.54
C TYR A 446 15.88 -36.76 26.44
N ILE A 447 16.79 -36.38 25.54
CA ILE A 447 16.47 -35.73 24.27
C ILE A 447 16.50 -36.82 23.19
N PRO A 448 15.39 -37.08 22.47
CA PRO A 448 15.35 -38.09 21.42
C PRO A 448 16.30 -37.73 20.27
N GLU A 449 16.83 -38.76 19.60
CA GLU A 449 17.83 -38.65 18.52
C GLU A 449 17.30 -37.95 17.25
N TYR A 450 15.97 -37.90 17.07
CA TYR A 450 15.26 -37.25 15.96
C TYR A 450 14.03 -36.48 16.49
N PRO A 451 14.23 -35.35 17.20
CA PRO A 451 13.16 -34.59 17.86
C PRO A 451 12.09 -34.10 16.86
N GLU A 452 12.46 -33.84 15.61
CA GLU A 452 11.58 -33.41 14.53
C GLU A 452 10.46 -34.40 14.17
N LYS A 453 10.61 -35.69 14.48
CA LYS A 453 9.55 -36.70 14.26
C LYS A 453 8.48 -36.70 15.35
N LEU A 454 8.75 -36.05 16.47
CA LEU A 454 7.84 -35.91 17.61
C LEU A 454 7.14 -34.55 17.64
N ILE A 455 7.47 -33.68 16.68
CA ILE A 455 6.81 -32.40 16.49
C ILE A 455 5.41 -32.69 15.93
N GLU A 456 4.39 -32.41 16.74
CA GLU A 456 3.01 -32.41 16.29
C GLU A 456 2.82 -31.21 15.36
N VAL A 457 2.71 -31.46 14.06
CA VAL A 457 2.45 -30.41 13.07
C VAL A 457 1.09 -29.81 13.37
N LEU A 458 1.09 -28.64 14.02
CA LEU A 458 -0.14 -27.90 14.28
C LEU A 458 -0.81 -27.53 12.95
N SER A 459 -2.11 -27.79 12.86
CA SER A 459 -2.89 -27.28 11.74
C SER A 459 -2.85 -25.75 11.74
N SER A 460 -2.61 -25.16 10.56
CA SER A 460 -2.61 -23.71 10.32
C SER A 460 -3.91 -23.03 10.77
N SER A 461 -5.00 -23.81 10.90
CA SER A 461 -6.33 -23.35 11.27
C SER A 461 -6.61 -23.33 12.79
N THR A 462 -5.64 -23.69 13.64
CA THR A 462 -5.84 -23.76 15.09
C THR A 462 -5.64 -22.40 15.76
N THR A 463 -6.47 -22.09 16.75
CA THR A 463 -6.31 -20.91 17.61
C THR A 463 -4.95 -20.91 18.31
N GLU A 464 -4.43 -22.09 18.67
CA GLU A 464 -3.11 -22.23 19.28
C GLU A 464 -1.96 -21.80 18.35
N PHE A 465 -2.05 -22.09 17.05
CA PHE A 465 -1.08 -21.61 16.06
C PHE A 465 -1.10 -20.08 15.96
N ALA A 466 -2.30 -19.49 15.85
CA ALA A 466 -2.46 -18.04 15.78
C ALA A 466 -1.94 -17.33 17.03
N ASP A 467 -2.32 -17.83 18.22
CA ASP A 467 -1.86 -17.29 19.50
C ASP A 467 -0.33 -17.40 19.63
N LYS A 468 0.28 -18.48 19.14
CA LYS A 468 1.75 -18.63 19.12
C LYS A 468 2.41 -17.64 18.17
N MET A 469 1.92 -17.50 16.94
CA MET A 469 2.43 -16.56 15.95
C MET A 469 2.39 -15.11 16.45
N ILE A 470 1.29 -14.74 17.11
CA ILE A 470 1.09 -13.41 17.70
C ILE A 470 2.03 -13.20 18.90
N ASN A 471 2.09 -14.15 19.83
CA ASN A 471 2.89 -14.03 21.05
C ASN A 471 4.40 -14.08 20.80
N GLN A 472 4.85 -14.78 19.76
CA GLN A 472 6.27 -14.93 19.40
C GLN A 472 6.80 -13.79 18.53
N LYS A 473 6.03 -12.71 18.34
CA LYS A 473 6.44 -11.55 17.53
C LYS A 473 7.01 -11.96 16.17
N ALA A 474 6.25 -12.76 15.40
CA ALA A 474 6.73 -13.38 14.14
C ALA A 474 7.25 -12.40 13.06
N PHE A 475 7.21 -11.07 13.30
CA PHE A 475 7.87 -10.04 12.49
C PHE A 475 9.36 -9.82 12.81
N GLU A 476 9.83 -10.15 14.02
CA GLU A 476 11.20 -9.86 14.46
C GLU A 476 12.17 -11.03 14.18
N ASP A 477 11.74 -12.29 14.34
CA ASP A 477 12.64 -13.46 14.32
C ASP A 477 12.72 -14.21 12.98
N ILE A 478 11.89 -13.84 12.00
CA ILE A 478 11.81 -14.52 10.71
C ILE A 478 11.79 -13.51 9.57
N ASP A 479 12.86 -13.51 8.78
CA ASP A 479 12.88 -12.77 7.53
C ASP A 479 11.91 -13.41 6.54
N PHE A 480 10.73 -12.81 6.46
CA PHE A 480 9.64 -13.31 5.64
C PHE A 480 9.95 -13.23 4.13
N ASN A 481 10.86 -12.36 3.70
CA ASN A 481 11.31 -12.34 2.30
C ASN A 481 12.11 -13.59 1.93
N ILE A 482 12.84 -14.16 2.89
CA ILE A 482 13.51 -15.47 2.70
C ILE A 482 12.47 -16.56 2.50
N ILE A 483 11.40 -16.58 3.32
CA ILE A 483 10.30 -17.56 3.18
C ILE A 483 9.68 -17.47 1.79
N LEU A 484 9.30 -16.26 1.34
CA LEU A 484 8.71 -16.06 0.02
C LEU A 484 9.65 -16.51 -1.10
N SER A 485 10.96 -16.29 -0.95
CA SER A 485 11.95 -16.70 -1.94
C SER A 485 12.08 -18.22 -2.03
N LEU A 486 12.18 -18.90 -0.88
CA LEU A 486 12.21 -20.37 -0.81
C LEU A 486 10.90 -20.99 -1.36
N TYR A 487 9.77 -20.35 -1.11
CA TYR A 487 8.47 -20.80 -1.61
C TYR A 487 8.42 -20.78 -3.15
N GLU A 488 8.82 -19.67 -3.78
CA GLU A 488 8.89 -19.56 -5.23
C GLU A 488 9.89 -20.55 -5.86
N GLU A 489 11.03 -20.77 -5.21
CA GLU A 489 12.03 -21.77 -5.63
C GLU A 489 11.44 -23.19 -5.62
N GLU A 490 10.76 -23.59 -4.54
CA GLU A 490 10.13 -24.90 -4.43
C GLU A 490 9.03 -25.09 -5.49
N LYS A 491 8.17 -24.09 -5.70
CA LYS A 491 7.14 -24.15 -6.75
C LYS A 491 7.74 -24.25 -8.15
N SER A 492 8.82 -23.53 -8.42
CA SER A 492 9.55 -23.63 -9.68
C SER A 492 10.10 -25.05 -9.90
N LEU A 493 10.68 -25.67 -8.87
CA LEU A 493 11.18 -27.05 -8.92
C LEU A 493 10.05 -28.06 -9.15
N VAL A 494 8.91 -27.92 -8.47
CA VAL A 494 7.73 -28.78 -8.69
C VAL A 494 7.23 -28.67 -10.11
N LYS A 495 7.15 -27.44 -10.66
CA LYS A 495 6.76 -27.20 -12.06
C LYS A 495 7.75 -27.83 -13.05
N GLN A 496 9.04 -27.73 -12.79
CA GLN A 496 10.08 -28.36 -13.62
C GLN A 496 9.98 -29.89 -13.58
N ARG A 497 9.77 -30.49 -12.40
CA ARG A 497 9.56 -31.95 -12.24
C ARG A 497 8.31 -32.42 -12.98
N LYS A 498 7.19 -31.69 -12.87
CA LYS A 498 5.95 -31.99 -13.62
C LYS A 498 6.19 -31.92 -15.14
N LYS A 499 6.92 -30.90 -15.62
CA LYS A 499 7.29 -30.75 -17.03
C LYS A 499 8.16 -31.92 -17.50
N PHE A 500 9.21 -32.28 -16.75
CA PHE A 500 10.09 -33.40 -17.06
C PHE A 500 9.32 -34.74 -17.09
N ALA A 501 8.48 -35.02 -16.10
CA ALA A 501 7.64 -36.22 -16.07
C ALA A 501 6.68 -36.28 -17.27
N SER A 502 6.12 -35.13 -17.69
CA SER A 502 5.26 -35.06 -18.89
C SER A 502 6.03 -35.32 -20.19
N GLN A 503 7.31 -34.93 -20.26
CA GLN A 503 8.19 -35.22 -21.39
C GLN A 503 8.58 -36.70 -21.43
N LEU A 504 8.90 -37.30 -20.26
CA LEU A 504 9.15 -38.74 -20.16
C LEU A 504 7.95 -39.58 -20.59
N LYS A 505 6.72 -39.17 -20.27
CA LYS A 505 5.49 -39.87 -20.70
C LYS A 505 5.21 -39.78 -22.21
N LYS A 506 5.88 -38.86 -22.93
CA LYS A 506 5.72 -38.68 -24.38
C LYS A 506 6.76 -39.46 -25.19
N LEU A 507 7.84 -39.89 -24.54
CA LEU A 507 8.82 -40.83 -25.06
C LEU A 507 8.32 -42.25 -24.82
#